data_AF-A0A522GCI0-F1
#
_entry.id   AF-A0A522GCI0-F1
#
_cell.length_a   1.000
_cell.length_b   1.000
_cell.length_c   1.000
_cell.angle_alpha   90.00
_cell.angle_beta   90.00
_cell.angle_gamma   90.00
#
_symmetry.space_group_name_H-M   'P 1'
#
loop_
_entity.id
_entity.type
_entity.pdbx_description
1 polymer ?
#
loop_
_entity_poly.entity_id
_entity_poly.type
_entity_poly.pdbx_seq_one_letter_code
_entity_poly.pdbx_strand_id
1 'polypeptide(L)'
;MLQKIILPIAVFLIVLAALTFGQTIGHAALQWFSYLTGITIHNFSDIYYTLRYYVVSHSSKIIIALIITVPISIWLARNKGESMLKYTSQRKIAVVLAIFLGWLGAHRFYLGQIGWGVVYLVLFYLFTPLVIVLSLIDAVRYLFMSDDDFPRAKP
;
A
#
# COMPACT_ATOMS: atom_id res chain seq x y z
N MET A 1 19.03 27.64 4.23
CA MET A 1 18.12 28.68 3.66
C MET A 1 17.48 28.22 2.35
N LEU A 2 18.20 27.50 1.48
CA LEU A 2 17.71 27.02 0.17
C LEU A 2 16.50 26.06 0.25
N GLN A 3 16.48 25.11 1.20
CA GLN A 3 15.36 24.17 1.38
C GLN A 3 14.02 24.86 1.70
N LYS A 4 14.03 26.02 2.37
CA LYS A 4 12.81 26.77 2.69
C LYS A 4 12.15 27.40 1.47
N ILE A 5 12.89 27.57 0.36
CA ILE A 5 12.41 28.15 -0.91
C ILE A 5 12.13 27.04 -1.94
N ILE A 6 12.94 25.97 -1.94
CA ILE A 6 12.72 24.81 -2.82
C ILE A 6 11.36 24.15 -2.56
N LEU A 7 10.98 24.00 -1.29
CA LEU A 7 9.72 23.35 -0.92
C LEU A 7 8.49 24.06 -1.51
N PRO A 8 8.27 25.38 -1.33
CA PRO A 8 7.12 26.06 -1.91
C PRO A 8 7.15 26.10 -3.45
N ILE A 9 8.33 26.16 -4.08
CA ILE A 9 8.45 26.11 -5.54
C ILE A 9 8.08 24.73 -6.08
N ALA A 10 8.57 23.66 -5.45
CA ALA A 10 8.19 22.30 -5.81
C ALA A 10 6.68 22.09 -5.61
N VAL A 11 6.13 22.58 -4.50
CA VAL A 11 4.68 22.54 -4.24
C VAL A 11 3.92 23.29 -5.33
N PHE A 12 4.35 24.49 -5.72
CA PHE A 12 3.72 25.26 -6.80
C PHE A 12 3.74 24.53 -8.14
N LEU A 13 4.89 23.96 -8.53
CA LEU A 13 5.02 23.21 -9.79
C LEU A 13 4.18 21.93 -9.80
N ILE A 14 4.12 21.23 -8.67
CA ILE A 14 3.27 20.06 -8.49
C ILE A 14 1.79 20.45 -8.58
N VAL A 15 1.38 21.55 -7.94
CA VAL A 15 0.01 22.09 -8.00
C VAL A 15 -0.35 22.51 -9.43
N LEU A 16 0.57 23.14 -10.15
CA LEU A 16 0.36 23.57 -11.53
C LEU A 16 0.20 22.37 -12.46
N ALA A 17 1.08 21.38 -12.38
CA ALA A 17 1.00 20.15 -13.16
C ALA A 17 -0.29 19.36 -12.85
N ALA A 18 -0.66 19.29 -11.57
CA ALA A 18 -1.93 18.75 -11.11
C ALA A 18 -3.13 19.44 -11.76
N LEU A 19 -3.21 20.77 -11.69
CA LEU A 19 -4.33 21.52 -12.29
C LEU A 19 -4.37 21.39 -13.82
N THR A 20 -3.20 21.24 -14.45
CA THR A 20 -3.08 21.16 -15.91
C THR A 20 -3.46 19.78 -16.45
N PHE A 21 -3.09 18.71 -15.76
CA PHE A 21 -3.25 17.32 -16.24
C PHE A 21 -4.23 16.48 -15.40
N GLY A 22 -4.82 17.07 -14.36
CA GLY A 22 -5.59 16.36 -13.35
C GLY A 22 -6.79 15.61 -13.89
N GLN A 23 -7.52 16.18 -14.85
CA GLN A 23 -8.65 15.51 -15.47
C GLN A 23 -8.20 14.27 -16.26
N THR A 24 -7.12 14.37 -17.03
CA THR A 24 -6.56 13.26 -17.80
C THR A 24 -6.05 12.14 -16.90
N ILE A 25 -5.32 12.49 -15.82
CA ILE A 25 -4.80 11.51 -14.85
C ILE A 25 -5.94 10.84 -14.09
N GLY A 26 -6.96 11.62 -13.68
CA GLY A 26 -8.15 11.11 -13.00
C GLY A 26 -8.92 10.10 -13.85
N HIS A 27 -9.17 10.42 -15.13
CA HIS A 27 -9.83 9.50 -16.05
C HIS A 27 -9.00 8.23 -16.31
N ALA A 28 -7.68 8.35 -16.47
CA ALA A 28 -6.80 7.19 -16.63
C ALA A 28 -6.80 6.28 -15.39
N ALA A 29 -6.78 6.87 -14.18
CA ALA A 29 -6.83 6.12 -12.93
C ALA A 29 -8.18 5.40 -12.73
N LEU A 30 -9.29 6.07 -13.06
CA LEU A 30 -10.63 5.46 -12.99
C LEU A 30 -10.80 4.34 -14.02
N GLN A 31 -10.28 4.51 -15.24
CA GLN A 31 -10.29 3.45 -16.25
C GLN A 31 -9.46 2.25 -15.80
N TRP A 32 -8.27 2.47 -15.25
CA TRP A 32 -7.44 1.41 -14.69
C TRP A 32 -8.13 0.69 -13.51
N PHE A 33 -8.80 1.43 -12.61
CA PHE A 33 -9.56 0.85 -11.51
C PHE A 33 -10.77 0.04 -12.00
N SER A 34 -11.50 0.55 -13.00
CA SER A 34 -12.60 -0.18 -13.65
C SER A 34 -12.11 -1.45 -14.33
N TYR A 35 -10.91 -1.42 -14.92
CA TYR A 35 -10.30 -2.61 -15.52
C TYR A 35 -9.90 -3.64 -14.47
N LEU A 36 -9.25 -3.21 -13.38
CA LEU A 36 -8.91 -4.10 -12.26
C LEU A 36 -10.16 -4.72 -11.64
N THR A 37 -11.20 -3.91 -11.35
CA THR A 37 -12.44 -4.41 -10.76
C THR A 37 -13.21 -5.31 -11.72
N GLY A 38 -13.23 -5.00 -13.03
CA GLY A 38 -13.81 -5.86 -14.06
C GLY A 38 -13.13 -7.23 -14.15
N ILE A 39 -11.79 -7.27 -14.21
CA ILE A 39 -11.03 -8.54 -14.19
C ILE A 39 -11.28 -9.31 -12.89
N THR A 40 -11.25 -8.61 -11.76
CA THR A 40 -11.38 -9.21 -10.45
C THR A 40 -12.76 -9.83 -10.28
N ILE A 41 -13.84 -9.10 -10.62
CA ILE A 41 -15.23 -9.53 -10.43
C ILE A 41 -15.61 -10.66 -11.40
N HIS A 42 -15.19 -10.62 -12.67
CA HIS A 42 -15.59 -11.63 -13.65
C HIS A 42 -14.81 -12.96 -13.54
N ASN A 43 -13.59 -12.97 -12.97
CA ASN A 43 -12.77 -14.18 -12.85
C ASN A 43 -12.84 -14.86 -11.48
N PHE A 44 -13.61 -14.33 -10.52
CA PHE A 44 -13.72 -14.94 -9.20
C PHE A 44 -14.33 -16.35 -9.26
N SER A 45 -15.25 -16.63 -10.20
CA SER A 45 -15.81 -17.97 -10.39
C SER A 45 -14.72 -18.96 -10.76
N ASP A 46 -13.88 -18.62 -11.72
CA ASP A 46 -12.85 -19.51 -12.26
C ASP A 46 -11.75 -19.77 -11.22
N ILE A 47 -11.36 -18.73 -10.49
CA ILE A 47 -10.45 -18.84 -9.35
C ILE A 47 -11.07 -19.72 -8.27
N TYR A 48 -12.35 -19.53 -7.94
CA TYR A 48 -13.05 -20.33 -6.95
C TYR A 48 -13.10 -21.82 -7.33
N TYR A 49 -13.50 -22.15 -8.55
CA TYR A 49 -13.57 -23.53 -9.01
C TYR A 49 -12.19 -24.17 -9.12
N THR A 50 -11.19 -23.44 -9.59
CA THR A 50 -9.81 -23.91 -9.69
C THR A 50 -9.21 -24.17 -8.31
N LEU A 51 -9.39 -23.25 -7.36
CA LEU A 51 -8.97 -23.42 -5.97
C LEU A 51 -9.68 -24.62 -5.34
N ARG A 52 -11.01 -24.72 -5.50
CA ARG A 52 -11.79 -25.84 -4.96
C ARG A 52 -11.30 -27.17 -5.53
N TYR A 53 -11.08 -27.25 -6.84
CA TYR A 53 -10.54 -28.44 -7.49
C TYR A 53 -9.16 -28.81 -6.96
N TYR A 54 -8.26 -27.83 -6.82
CA TYR A 54 -6.93 -28.04 -6.26
C TYR A 54 -7.00 -28.54 -4.81
N VAL A 55 -7.84 -27.92 -3.98
CA VAL A 55 -8.00 -28.28 -2.56
C VAL A 55 -8.50 -29.70 -2.40
N VAL A 56 -9.47 -30.13 -3.22
CA VAL A 56 -10.01 -31.49 -3.17
C VAL A 56 -9.02 -32.50 -3.74
N SER A 57 -8.36 -32.21 -4.87
CA SER A 57 -7.41 -33.11 -5.53
C SER A 57 -6.08 -33.28 -4.78
N HIS A 58 -5.69 -32.30 -3.97
CA HIS A 58 -4.42 -32.27 -3.25
C HIS A 58 -4.59 -32.12 -1.74
N SER A 59 -5.70 -32.61 -1.20
CA SER A 59 -6.05 -32.53 0.23
C SER A 59 -4.91 -33.01 1.15
N SER A 60 -4.20 -34.08 0.78
CA SER A 60 -3.04 -34.59 1.53
C SER A 60 -1.89 -33.59 1.61
N LYS A 61 -1.56 -32.91 0.51
CA LYS A 61 -0.50 -31.88 0.47
C LYS A 61 -0.86 -30.69 1.36
N ILE A 62 -2.14 -30.30 1.39
CA ILE A 62 -2.63 -29.20 2.21
C ILE A 62 -2.57 -29.54 3.70
N ILE A 63 -2.99 -30.76 4.07
CA ILE A 63 -2.92 -31.23 5.46
C ILE A 63 -1.46 -31.26 5.93
N ILE A 64 -0.54 -31.80 5.12
CA ILE A 64 0.89 -31.81 5.46
C ILE A 64 1.44 -30.39 5.60
N ALA A 65 1.08 -29.48 4.69
CA ALA A 65 1.48 -28.08 4.78
C ALA A 65 0.99 -27.44 6.09
N LEU A 66 -0.29 -27.64 6.46
CA LEU A 66 -0.86 -27.12 7.70
C LEU A 66 -0.17 -27.70 8.96
N ILE A 67 0.11 -29.01 8.96
CA ILE A 67 0.80 -29.70 10.08
C ILE A 67 2.22 -29.16 10.27
N ILE A 68 2.91 -28.77 9.20
CA ILE A 68 4.26 -28.22 9.25
C ILE A 68 4.24 -26.71 9.57
N THR A 69 3.26 -25.98 9.04
CA THR A 69 3.12 -24.53 9.26
C THR A 69 2.90 -24.21 10.72
N VAL A 70 2.02 -24.94 11.43
CA VAL A 70 1.68 -24.62 12.83
C VAL A 70 2.90 -24.66 13.77
N PRO A 71 3.72 -25.72 13.80
CA PRO A 71 4.95 -25.76 14.61
C PRO A 71 5.99 -24.72 14.20
N ILE A 72 6.17 -24.48 12.90
CA ILE A 72 7.14 -23.48 12.39
C ILE A 72 6.70 -22.07 12.78
N SER A 73 5.41 -21.74 12.66
CA SER A 73 4.85 -20.46 13.08
C SER A 73 5.02 -20.24 14.58
N ILE A 74 4.80 -21.28 15.41
CA ILE A 74 5.01 -21.21 16.86
C ILE A 74 6.50 -21.03 17.20
N TRP A 75 7.40 -21.76 16.53
CA TRP A 75 8.84 -21.64 16.73
C TRP A 75 9.37 -20.26 16.34
N LEU A 76 8.92 -19.74 15.19
CA LEU A 76 9.28 -18.40 14.70
C LEU A 76 8.79 -17.30 15.64
N ALA A 77 7.56 -17.42 16.16
CA ALA A 77 7.00 -16.47 17.12
C ALA A 77 7.72 -16.47 18.49
N ARG A 78 8.41 -17.57 18.84
CA ARG A 78 9.15 -17.71 20.11
C ARG A 78 10.59 -17.23 20.02
N ASN A 79 11.23 -17.28 18.84
CA ASN A 79 12.59 -16.78 18.63
C ASN A 79 12.58 -15.27 18.33
N LYS A 80 12.52 -14.45 19.39
CA LYS A 80 12.59 -12.98 19.29
C LYS A 80 14.02 -12.48 19.00
N GLY A 81 14.38 -12.51 17.72
CA GLY A 81 15.22 -11.49 17.10
C GLY A 81 14.33 -10.43 16.43
N GLU A 82 13.44 -9.78 17.20
CA GLU A 82 12.16 -9.29 16.68
C GLU A 82 12.05 -7.79 16.38
N SER A 83 13.09 -6.99 16.61
CA SER A 83 13.02 -5.56 16.29
C SER A 83 13.19 -5.33 14.77
N MET A 84 14.27 -5.84 14.17
CA MET A 84 14.62 -5.57 12.77
C MET A 84 13.63 -6.17 11.75
N LEU A 85 13.16 -7.41 11.97
CA LEU A 85 12.21 -8.07 11.08
C LEU A 85 10.84 -7.38 11.09
N LYS A 86 10.40 -6.90 12.25
CA LYS A 86 9.12 -6.21 12.39
C LYS A 86 9.13 -4.86 11.68
N TYR A 87 10.22 -4.09 11.78
CA TYR A 87 10.38 -2.82 11.06
C TYR A 87 10.41 -3.02 9.54
N THR A 88 11.16 -4.01 9.07
CA THR A 88 11.20 -4.37 7.63
C THR A 88 9.81 -4.76 7.12
N SER A 89 9.04 -5.53 7.90
CA SER A 89 7.66 -5.92 7.56
C SER A 89 6.72 -4.71 7.53
N GLN A 90 6.76 -3.84 8.54
CA GLN A 90 5.95 -2.63 8.59
C GLN A 90 6.24 -1.68 7.42
N ARG A 91 7.51 -1.52 7.04
CA ARG A 91 7.89 -0.75 5.84
C ARG A 91 7.30 -1.34 4.57
N LYS A 92 7.45 -2.65 4.36
CA LYS A 92 6.90 -3.33 3.17
C LYS A 92 5.39 -3.13 3.08
N ILE A 93 4.68 -3.28 4.20
CA ILE A 93 3.23 -3.05 4.26
C ILE A 93 2.90 -1.59 3.93
N ALA A 94 3.58 -0.62 4.54
CA ALA A 94 3.35 0.79 4.27
C ALA A 94 3.59 1.18 2.80
N VAL A 95 4.63 0.63 2.16
CA VAL A 95 4.93 0.83 0.73
C VAL A 95 3.82 0.24 -0.15
N VAL A 96 3.41 -1.00 0.12
CA VAL A 96 2.32 -1.66 -0.61
C VAL A 96 1.02 -0.85 -0.45
N LEU A 97 0.69 -0.44 0.77
CA LEU A 97 -0.47 0.42 1.02
C LEU A 97 -0.37 1.75 0.28
N ALA A 98 0.81 2.37 0.20
CA ALA A 98 1.00 3.64 -0.49
C ALA A 98 0.86 3.53 -2.02
N ILE A 99 1.20 2.38 -2.61
CA ILE A 99 1.05 2.12 -4.05
C ILE A 99 -0.41 1.78 -4.40
N PHE A 100 -1.02 0.84 -3.68
CA PHE A 100 -2.34 0.30 -4.06
C PHE A 100 -3.52 1.05 -3.45
N LEU A 101 -3.35 1.58 -2.23
CA LEU A 101 -4.40 2.19 -1.42
C LEU A 101 -4.00 3.61 -0.95
N GLY A 102 -2.96 4.17 -1.55
CA GLY A 102 -2.39 5.44 -1.12
C GLY A 102 -3.25 6.64 -1.49
N TRP A 103 -4.10 6.49 -2.51
CA TRP A 103 -5.12 7.47 -2.89
C TRP A 103 -6.20 7.67 -1.81
N LEU A 104 -6.34 6.74 -0.85
CA LEU A 104 -7.17 6.89 0.35
C LEU A 104 -6.37 7.32 1.59
N GLY A 105 -5.04 7.44 1.48
CA GLY A 105 -4.16 7.70 2.62
C GLY A 105 -3.98 6.51 3.58
N ALA A 106 -4.28 5.28 3.15
CA ALA A 106 -4.23 4.09 4.00
C ALA A 106 -2.86 3.88 4.67
N HIS A 107 -1.76 4.17 3.97
CA HIS A 107 -0.40 4.09 4.51
C HIS A 107 -0.17 5.07 5.67
N ARG A 108 -0.79 6.25 5.63
CA ARG A 108 -0.71 7.24 6.73
C ARG A 108 -1.46 6.76 7.96
N PHE A 109 -2.65 6.20 7.78
CA PHE A 109 -3.42 5.59 8.88
C PHE A 109 -2.69 4.40 9.49
N TYR A 110 -2.11 3.54 8.65
CA TYR A 110 -1.30 2.40 9.08
C TYR A 110 -0.10 2.83 9.94
N LEU A 111 0.53 3.95 9.60
CA LEU A 111 1.63 4.54 10.37
C LEU A 111 1.17 5.35 11.60
N GLY A 112 -0.13 5.32 11.94
CA GLY A 112 -0.69 6.06 13.08
C GLY A 112 -0.76 7.58 12.86
N GLN A 113 -0.58 8.06 11.64
CA GLN A 113 -0.61 9.48 11.27
C GLN A 113 -2.02 9.91 10.87
N ILE A 114 -2.97 9.79 11.80
CA ILE A 114 -4.42 9.98 11.55
C ILE A 114 -4.71 11.35 10.92
N GLY A 115 -4.12 12.43 11.43
CA GLY A 115 -4.31 13.76 10.86
C GLY A 115 -3.91 13.85 9.38
N TRP A 116 -2.78 13.24 9.00
CA TRP A 116 -2.36 13.16 7.60
C TRP A 116 -3.26 12.25 6.77
N GLY A 117 -3.74 11.14 7.33
CA GLY A 117 -4.73 10.29 6.66
C GLY A 117 -6.02 11.05 6.34
N VAL A 118 -6.53 11.87 7.27
CA VAL A 118 -7.71 12.73 7.03
C VAL A 118 -7.42 13.76 5.95
N VAL A 119 -6.24 14.38 5.94
CA VAL A 119 -5.81 15.28 4.85
C VAL A 119 -5.83 14.56 3.50
N TYR A 120 -5.36 13.31 3.43
CA TYR A 120 -5.42 12.52 2.21
C TYR A 120 -6.86 12.24 1.76
N LEU A 121 -7.79 11.96 2.68
CA LEU A 121 -9.21 11.79 2.33
C LEU A 121 -9.87 13.09 1.84
N VAL A 122 -9.55 14.22 2.47
CA VAL A 122 -10.04 15.53 2.03
C VAL A 122 -9.47 15.89 0.66
N LEU A 123 -8.18 15.67 0.44
CA LEU A 123 -7.55 15.85 -0.87
C LEU A 123 -8.05 14.85 -1.91
N PHE A 124 -8.43 13.63 -1.51
CA PHE A 124 -8.97 12.63 -2.41
C PHE A 124 -10.31 13.11 -2.98
N TYR A 125 -11.14 13.70 -2.12
CA TYR A 125 -12.42 14.31 -2.50
C TYR A 125 -12.24 15.60 -3.33
N LEU A 126 -11.31 16.48 -2.93
CA LEU A 126 -11.06 17.74 -3.62
C LEU A 126 -10.37 17.54 -4.98
N PHE A 127 -9.35 16.68 -5.01
CA PHE A 127 -8.47 16.53 -6.16
C PHE A 127 -7.66 15.22 -6.12
N THR A 128 -8.29 14.13 -6.57
CA THR A 128 -7.74 12.77 -6.61
C THR A 128 -6.35 12.62 -7.24
N PRO A 129 -6.01 13.26 -8.38
CA PRO A 129 -4.71 13.07 -9.04
C PRO A 129 -3.52 13.46 -8.16
N LEU A 130 -3.66 14.50 -7.35
CA LEU A 130 -2.60 14.93 -6.42
C LEU A 130 -2.36 13.89 -5.35
N VAL A 131 -3.42 13.27 -4.81
CA VAL A 131 -3.26 12.26 -3.75
C VAL A 131 -2.56 11.01 -4.27
N ILE A 132 -2.87 10.60 -5.50
CA ILE A 132 -2.17 9.47 -6.16
C ILE A 132 -0.68 9.78 -6.29
N VAL A 133 -0.31 10.96 -6.78
CA VAL A 133 1.10 11.35 -6.91
C VAL A 133 1.79 11.43 -5.55
N LEU A 134 1.15 12.06 -4.56
CA LEU A 134 1.69 12.17 -3.19
C LEU A 134 1.88 10.80 -2.53
N SER A 135 0.99 9.84 -2.77
CA SER A 135 1.12 8.51 -2.20
C SER A 135 2.23 7.69 -2.87
N LEU A 136 2.43 7.83 -4.17
CA LEU A 136 3.57 7.22 -4.87
C LEU A 136 4.91 7.83 -4.42
N ILE A 137 4.96 9.15 -4.19
CA ILE A 137 6.14 9.81 -3.61
C ILE A 137 6.44 9.24 -2.22
N ASP A 138 5.42 9.04 -1.37
CA ASP A 138 5.59 8.40 -0.07
C ASP A 138 6.09 6.96 -0.19
N ALA A 139 5.59 6.18 -1.16
CA ALA A 139 6.05 4.81 -1.40
C ALA A 139 7.54 4.76 -1.75
N VAL A 140 7.99 5.62 -2.68
CA VAL A 140 9.39 5.75 -3.06
C VAL A 140 10.23 6.20 -1.86
N ARG A 141 9.77 7.23 -1.14
CA ARG A 141 10.45 7.71 0.07
C ARG A 141 10.61 6.59 1.10
N TYR A 142 9.57 5.81 1.38
CA TYR A 142 9.63 4.70 2.34
C TYR A 142 10.55 3.58 1.89
N LEU A 143 10.65 3.29 0.58
CA LEU A 143 11.58 2.31 0.04
C LEU A 143 13.04 2.70 0.28
N PHE A 144 13.36 3.99 0.14
CA PHE A 144 14.72 4.52 0.27
C PHE A 144 15.03 5.11 1.66
N MET A 145 14.08 5.09 2.59
CA MET A 145 14.27 5.59 3.95
C MET A 145 15.13 4.63 4.77
N SER A 146 16.00 5.18 5.62
CA SER A 146 16.72 4.40 6.63
C SER A 146 15.74 3.81 7.65
N ASP A 147 16.16 2.75 8.35
CA ASP A 147 15.35 2.12 9.41
C ASP A 147 15.06 3.07 10.58
N ASP A 148 15.99 3.97 10.88
CA ASP A 148 15.88 4.94 11.97
C ASP A 148 14.89 6.07 11.64
N ASP A 149 14.80 6.45 10.36
CA ASP A 149 13.91 7.52 9.90
C ASP A 149 12.47 7.03 9.63
N PHE A 150 12.27 5.72 9.52
CA PHE A 150 10.98 5.15 9.15
C PHE A 150 9.96 5.25 10.29
N PRO A 151 8.76 5.83 10.07
CA PRO A 151 7.74 5.94 11.10
C PRO A 151 7.28 4.55 11.56
N ARG A 152 7.22 4.33 12.87
CA ARG A 152 6.72 3.07 13.42
C ARG A 152 5.19 3.03 13.36
N ALA A 153 4.64 1.94 12.82
CA ALA A 153 3.21 1.69 12.93
C ALA A 153 2.87 1.51 14.42
N LYS A 154 1.92 2.29 14.93
CA LYS A 154 1.43 2.14 16.30
C LYS A 154 0.65 0.83 16.43
N PRO A 155 0.85 0.07 17.52
CA PRO A 155 0.09 -1.15 17.80
C PRO A 155 -1.39 -0.87 18.03
#